data_AF-A0A7X1P8X3-F1
#
_entry.id   AF-A0A7X1P8X3-F1
#
_cell.length_a   1.000
_cell.length_b   1.000
_cell.length_c   1.000
_cell.angle_alpha   90.00
_cell.angle_beta   90.00
_cell.angle_gamma   90.00
#
_symmetry.space_group_name_H-M   'P 1'
#
loop_
_entity.id
_entity.type
_entity.pdbx_description
1 polymer ?
#
loop_
_entity_poly.entity_id
_entity_poly.type
_entity_poly.pdbx_seq_one_letter_code
_entity_poly.pdbx_strand_id
1 'polypeptide(L)'
;MRNWDRNVFDGLERAPAVGVDQALLLADAEPALVHALDVGFCWLEAVGLDRTVTRRGLAVVDAALGSRLALARMDAVRAYRPLMPQLDFSTPDPRHSGAHT
;
A
#
# COMPACT_ATOMS: atom_id res chain seq x y z
N MET A 1 18.07 -16.56 -15.74
CA MET A 1 17.42 -15.24 -15.56
C MET A 1 15.98 -15.50 -15.13
N ARG A 2 15.64 -15.28 -13.85
CA ARG A 2 14.25 -15.33 -13.37
C ARG A 2 13.69 -13.92 -13.47
N ASN A 3 13.24 -13.51 -14.66
CA ASN A 3 12.55 -12.23 -14.86
C ASN A 3 11.06 -12.26 -14.42
N TRP A 4 10.71 -13.23 -13.58
CA TRP A 4 9.37 -13.37 -13.04
C TRP A 4 9.44 -13.07 -11.55
N ASP A 5 9.49 -11.78 -11.23
CA ASP A 5 9.07 -11.36 -9.90
C ASP A 5 7.54 -11.32 -9.89
N ARG A 6 6.92 -12.03 -8.93
CA ARG A 6 5.47 -11.93 -8.74
C ARG A 6 5.11 -10.57 -8.15
N ASN A 7 6.05 -9.93 -7.47
CA ASN A 7 5.84 -8.62 -6.89
C ASN A 7 6.06 -7.57 -7.96
N VAL A 8 5.14 -6.60 -8.00
CA VAL A 8 5.22 -5.47 -8.93
C VAL A 8 6.09 -4.36 -8.32
N PHE A 9 6.11 -4.26 -7.00
CA PHE A 9 6.87 -3.28 -6.23
C PHE A 9 7.65 -3.95 -5.09
N ASP A 10 8.80 -3.37 -4.75
CA ASP A 10 9.66 -3.72 -3.62
C ASP A 10 9.72 -2.55 -2.62
N GLY A 11 10.08 -2.83 -1.36
CA GLY A 11 10.20 -1.83 -0.29
C GLY A 11 9.27 -2.05 0.91
N LEU A 12 8.31 -2.98 0.79
CA LEU A 12 7.49 -3.45 1.91
C LEU A 12 7.22 -4.94 1.79
N GLU A 13 7.60 -5.69 2.83
CA GLU A 13 7.27 -7.11 2.99
C GLU A 13 5.77 -7.34 3.18
N ARG A 14 5.09 -6.34 3.77
CA ARG A 14 3.66 -6.40 4.07
C ARG A 14 3.02 -5.05 3.81
N ALA A 15 1.80 -5.06 3.28
CA ALA A 15 0.98 -3.86 3.21
C ALA A 15 0.87 -3.19 4.60
N PRO A 16 0.64 -1.88 4.71
CA PRO A 16 0.37 -1.27 6.00
C PRO A 16 -1.01 -1.68 6.53
N ALA A 17 -1.12 -1.85 7.85
CA ALA A 17 -2.41 -2.00 8.52
C ALA A 17 -3.17 -0.67 8.45
N VAL A 18 -4.45 -0.72 8.07
CA VAL A 18 -5.32 0.47 8.00
C VAL A 18 -6.50 0.25 8.93
N GLY A 19 -6.63 1.10 9.95
CA GLY A 19 -7.76 1.08 10.88
C GLY A 19 -9.07 1.55 10.25
N VAL A 20 -10.19 1.28 10.91
CA VAL A 20 -11.56 1.61 10.44
C VAL A 20 -11.78 3.13 10.24
N ASP A 21 -11.11 3.94 11.06
CA ASP A 21 -11.13 5.41 11.03
C ASP A 21 -9.93 6.00 10.27
N GLN A 22 -9.16 5.15 9.59
CA GLN A 22 -8.01 5.55 8.78
C GLN A 22 -8.29 5.33 7.29
N ALA A 23 -7.47 5.97 6.47
CA ALA A 23 -7.41 5.77 5.04
C ALA A 23 -5.98 5.47 4.59
N LEU A 24 -5.86 4.62 3.58
CA LEU A 24 -4.62 4.42 2.83
C LEU A 24 -4.54 5.47 1.73
N LEU A 25 -3.52 6.33 1.78
CA LEU A 25 -3.13 7.15 0.66
C LEU A 25 -2.20 6.37 -0.27
N LEU A 26 -2.46 6.51 -1.57
CA LEU A 26 -1.62 5.98 -2.64
C LEU A 26 -1.23 7.13 -3.56
N ALA A 27 0.05 7.23 -3.87
CA ALA A 27 0.59 8.18 -4.84
C ALA A 27 1.47 7.48 -5.88
N ASP A 28 1.09 7.59 -7.16
CA ASP A 28 1.89 7.13 -8.30
C ASP A 28 2.61 8.33 -8.90
N ALA A 29 3.63 8.82 -8.20
CA ALA A 29 4.29 10.08 -8.48
C ALA A 29 5.71 10.10 -7.90
N GLU A 30 6.55 11.02 -8.39
CA GLU A 30 7.81 11.31 -7.72
C GLU A 30 7.56 11.92 -6.33
N PRO A 31 8.38 11.61 -5.30
CA PRO A 31 8.20 12.12 -3.95
C PRO A 31 8.03 13.65 -3.85
N ALA A 32 8.68 14.38 -4.75
CA ALA A 32 8.57 15.84 -4.85
C ALA A 32 7.13 16.33 -5.08
N LEU A 33 6.29 15.56 -5.79
CA LEU A 33 4.92 15.96 -6.12
C LEU A 33 3.99 15.93 -4.90
N VAL A 34 4.31 15.15 -3.87
CA VAL A 34 3.50 15.02 -2.65
C VAL A 34 4.20 15.57 -1.40
N HIS A 35 5.42 16.10 -1.55
CA HIS A 35 6.18 16.67 -0.43
C HIS A 35 5.43 17.79 0.30
N ALA A 36 4.67 18.62 -0.43
CA ALA A 36 3.86 19.70 0.14
C ALA A 36 2.67 19.21 0.99
N LEU A 37 2.38 17.91 1.02
CA LEU A 37 1.26 17.36 1.79
C LEU A 37 1.62 17.13 3.27
N ASP A 38 2.90 17.23 3.65
CA ASP A 38 3.40 16.96 5.00
C ASP A 38 2.96 15.58 5.52
N VAL A 39 2.94 14.58 4.62
CA VAL A 39 2.61 13.19 4.92
C VAL A 39 3.85 12.32 4.72
N GLY A 40 4.18 11.52 5.73
CA GLY A 40 5.25 10.52 5.65
C GLY A 40 4.84 9.33 4.77
N PHE A 41 5.16 9.39 3.47
CA PHE A 41 4.96 8.26 2.56
C PHE A 41 6.10 7.25 2.68
N CYS A 42 5.74 5.96 2.73
CA CYS A 42 6.63 4.86 2.44
C CYS A 42 6.66 4.63 0.93
N TRP A 43 7.84 4.78 0.33
CA TRP A 43 8.03 4.66 -1.12
C TRP A 43 8.47 3.25 -1.50
N LEU A 44 7.79 2.70 -2.49
CA LEU A 44 8.05 1.40 -3.09
C LEU A 44 8.66 1.59 -4.48
N GLU A 45 9.64 0.76 -4.82
CA GLU A 45 10.32 0.78 -6.12
C GLU A 45 9.70 -0.28 -7.03
N ALA A 46 9.45 0.06 -8.30
CA ALA A 46 8.89 -0.90 -9.24
C ALA A 46 9.94 -1.94 -9.68
N VAL A 47 9.64 -3.22 -9.44
CA VAL A 47 10.53 -4.35 -9.80
C VAL A 47 9.94 -5.26 -10.87
N GLY A 48 8.62 -5.16 -11.10
CA GLY A 48 7.89 -5.93 -12.11
C GLY A 48 8.36 -5.67 -13.55
N LEU A 49 7.83 -6.46 -14.49
CA LEU A 49 8.17 -6.38 -15.91
C LEU A 49 7.70 -5.06 -16.54
N ASP A 50 6.47 -4.64 -16.23
CA ASP A 50 5.95 -3.34 -16.63
C ASP A 50 6.28 -2.30 -15.55
N ARG A 51 7.04 -1.27 -15.91
CA ARG A 51 7.57 -0.22 -15.01
C ARG A 51 7.10 1.17 -15.41
N THR A 52 5.89 1.24 -15.96
CA THR A 52 5.23 2.50 -16.33
C THR A 52 5.06 3.44 -15.14
N VAL A 53 4.86 2.88 -13.94
CA VAL A 53 5.00 3.58 -12.66
C VAL A 53 6.32 3.14 -12.03
N THR A 54 7.27 4.07 -11.90
CA THR A 54 8.60 3.77 -11.33
C THR A 54 8.57 3.63 -9.81
N ARG A 55 7.74 4.43 -9.14
CA ARG A 55 7.62 4.48 -7.69
C ARG A 55 6.18 4.62 -7.23
N ARG A 56 5.86 4.03 -6.09
CA ARG A 56 4.55 4.13 -5.45
C ARG A 56 4.69 4.49 -3.98
N GLY A 57 4.08 5.59 -3.58
CA GLY A 57 4.01 6.03 -2.19
C GLY A 57 2.76 5.47 -1.51
N LEU A 58 2.93 4.91 -0.30
CA LEU A 58 1.84 4.53 0.59
C LEU A 58 1.93 5.29 1.91
N ALA A 59 0.80 5.78 2.42
CA ALA A 59 0.73 6.35 3.76
C ALA A 59 -0.60 6.01 4.43
N VAL A 60 -0.59 5.87 5.75
CA VAL A 60 -1.83 5.70 6.54
C VAL A 60 -2.09 6.99 7.29
N VAL A 61 -3.29 7.53 7.11
CA VAL A 61 -3.72 8.80 7.71
C VAL A 61 -5.13 8.65 8.29
N ASP A 62 -5.55 9.62 9.10
CA ASP A 62 -6.96 9.77 9.46
C ASP A 62 -7.85 9.86 8.20
N ALA A 63 -9.02 9.24 8.23
CA ALA A 63 -9.91 9.15 7.08
C ALA A 63 -10.35 10.54 6.56
N ALA A 64 -10.62 11.51 7.45
CA ALA A 64 -11.03 12.84 7.05
C ALA A 64 -9.87 13.62 6.42
N LEU A 65 -8.65 13.46 6.93
CA LEU A 65 -7.45 13.97 6.28
C LEU A 65 -7.25 13.33 4.90
N GLY A 66 -7.37 12.01 4.80
CA GLY A 66 -7.20 11.28 3.55
C GLY A 66 -8.16 11.74 2.45
N SER A 67 -9.45 11.88 2.77
CA SER A 67 -10.45 12.41 1.82
C SER A 67 -10.13 13.83 1.36
N ARG A 68 -9.67 14.71 2.28
CA ARG A 68 -9.32 16.09 1.95
C ARG A 68 -8.12 16.16 0.99
N LEU A 69 -7.08 15.37 1.26
CA LEU A 69 -5.87 15.33 0.44
C LEU A 69 -6.14 14.74 -0.95
N ALA A 70 -6.93 13.67 -1.03
CA ALA A 70 -7.32 13.09 -2.31
C ALA A 70 -8.15 14.07 -3.17
N LEU A 71 -9.02 14.87 -2.54
CA LEU A 71 -9.76 15.92 -3.25
C LEU A 71 -8.86 17.08 -3.70
N ALA A 72 -7.87 17.46 -2.87
CA ALA A 72 -6.96 18.56 -3.19
C ALA A 72 -5.96 18.18 -4.31
N ARG A 73 -5.60 16.90 -4.43
CA ARG A 73 -4.59 16.38 -5.36
C ARG A 73 -5.08 15.15 -6.12
N MET A 74 -6.23 15.29 -6.77
CA MET A 74 -6.86 14.20 -7.54
C MET A 74 -5.98 13.67 -8.69
N ASP A 75 -5.01 14.46 -9.13
CA ASP A 75 -4.00 14.12 -10.13
C ASP A 75 -2.91 13.18 -9.62
N ALA A 76 -2.65 13.20 -8.31
CA ALA A 76 -1.46 12.56 -7.72
C ALA A 76 -1.76 11.62 -6.55
N VAL A 77 -2.90 11.78 -5.87
CA VAL A 77 -3.22 11.07 -4.63
C VAL A 77 -4.61 10.46 -4.68
N ARG A 78 -4.69 9.20 -4.27
CA ARG A 78 -5.95 8.47 -4.06
C ARG A 78 -6.04 8.05 -2.60
N ALA A 79 -7.25 8.07 -2.04
CA ALA A 79 -7.53 7.60 -0.67
C ALA A 79 -8.46 6.38 -0.71
N TYR A 80 -8.10 5.34 0.05
CA TYR A 80 -8.86 4.10 0.14
C TYR A 80 -9.20 3.79 1.60
N ARG A 81 -10.46 3.39 1.84
CA ARG A 81 -10.89 2.88 3.15
C ARG A 81 -10.74 1.36 3.19
N PRO A 82 -10.39 0.77 4.34
CA PRO A 82 -10.30 -0.67 4.44
C PRO A 82 -11.69 -1.29 4.35
N LEU A 83 -11.82 -2.34 3.53
CA LEU A 83 -13.03 -3.16 3.48
C LEU A 83 -13.06 -4.19 4.63
N MET A 84 -11.88 -4.67 5.03
CA MET A 84 -11.68 -5.65 6.09
C MET A 84 -10.34 -5.37 6.80
N PRO A 85 -10.13 -5.91 8.02
CA PRO A 85 -8.83 -5.87 8.66
C PRO A 85 -7.73 -6.42 7.76
N GLN A 86 -6.49 -5.99 8.02
CA GLN A 86 -5.35 -6.54 7.32
C GLN A 86 -5.29 -8.06 7.50
N LEU A 87 -5.10 -8.78 6.39
CA LEU A 87 -4.90 -10.23 6.43
C LEU A 87 -3.57 -10.54 7.13
N ASP A 88 -3.65 -11.33 8.20
CA ASP A 88 -2.47 -11.87 8.87
C ASP A 88 -2.28 -13.34 8.50
N PHE A 89 -1.27 -13.62 7.68
CA PHE A 89 -0.90 -14.98 7.28
C PHE A 89 0.12 -15.62 8.23
N SER A 90 0.50 -14.94 9.32
CA SER A 90 1.39 -15.49 10.34
C SER A 90 0.67 -16.46 11.28
N THR A 91 -0.65 -16.38 11.35
CA THR A 91 -1.48 -17.30 12.14
C THR A 91 -1.84 -18.51 11.27
N PRO A 92 -1.41 -19.74 11.61
CA PRO A 92 -1.75 -20.92 10.82
C PRO A 92 -3.26 -21.18 10.84
N ASP A 93 -3.82 -21.52 9.69
CA ASP A 93 -5.23 -21.90 9.57
C ASP A 93 -5.48 -23.19 10.38
N PRO A 94 -6.34 -23.17 11.42
CA PRO A 94 -6.62 -24.36 12.23
C PRO A 94 -7.22 -25.51 11.41
N ARG A 95 -7.73 -25.26 10.19
CA ARG A 95 -8.27 -26.28 9.28
C ARG A 95 -7.19 -27.13 8.59
N HIS A 96 -5.91 -26.77 8.71
CA HIS A 96 -4.80 -27.52 8.13
C HIS A 96 -4.00 -28.34 9.17
N SER A 97 -4.45 -28.44 10.42
CA SER A 97 -3.97 -29.46 11.37
C SER A 97 -4.82 -30.74 11.26
N GLY A 98 -4.73 -31.39 10.10
CA GLY A 98 -5.27 -32.73 9.87
C GLY A 98 -4.18 -33.76 10.01
N ALA A 99 -4.37 -34.70 10.94
CA ALA A 99 -3.45 -35.77 11.31
C ALA A 99 -2.87 -36.57 10.13
N HIS A 100 -1.53 -36.65 10.06
CA HIS A 100 -0.85 -37.79 9.47
C HIS A 100 -0.45 -38.73 10.61
N THR A 101 -1.19 -39.83 10.75
CA THR A 101 -0.74 -41.04 11.47
C THR A 101 -0.79 -42.19 10.48
#